data_AF-A0A4Z1DMT5-F1
#
_entry.id   AF-A0A4Z1DMT5-F1
#
_cell.length_a   1.000
_cell.length_b   1.000
_cell.length_c   1.000
_cell.angle_alpha   90.00
_cell.angle_beta   90.00
_cell.angle_gamma   90.00
#
_symmetry.space_group_name_H-M   'P 1'
#
loop_
_entity.id
_entity.type
_entity.pdbx_description
1 polymer ?
#
loop_
_entity_poly.entity_id
_entity_poly.type
_entity_poly.pdbx_seq_one_letter_code
_entity_poly.pdbx_strand_id
1 'polypeptide(L)'
;MRATAELSGTGLTASIDRALGCLRHNFRTVPGAAGWYHYLDDPSPGVTASAVGLFCFSVAGVRFERTPDVVAYLLSQQRASEDSTNGGWSVRTTNGFPIAEATSWVVRALSRPGTGVLGGEALARGAEWLRVNQNVDFGWGSYLGQPSRVFHTALNMLALQESGAGADALAGAQRWLIDGQNARTPAWGPTPGAEPTMLHTSIALLALSRTPGALSANTMRQTAEWLLERIEPGIHVERSTTVEEYDVPYADGDIQAVFQNSLPHFAGPLALSAILSTGVVDPLQQKVFDSVNAIMDTQLEGGHWELPRSPMRPSVWALWPFVSALSSARSAILSTPRAKAALLFPGCAIVQSEDVAQDLTRRLLIQNALFDWIRGRKVVLALWLVAAVTTGVPVALLLAGKFSVKDFLTALIFPVLLMVFQVIWDRRAARAGASG
;
A
#
# COMPACT_ATOMS: atom_id res chain seq x y z
N MET A 1 23.55 -5.63 -14.43
CA MET A 1 23.30 -4.48 -13.55
C MET A 1 22.78 -5.03 -12.23
N ARG A 2 23.34 -4.63 -11.09
CA ARG A 2 22.86 -5.05 -9.76
C ARG A 2 21.88 -3.97 -9.28
N ALA A 3 20.74 -4.38 -8.73
CA ALA A 3 19.78 -3.43 -8.16
C ALA A 3 20.36 -2.73 -6.94
N THR A 4 20.03 -1.46 -6.74
CA THR A 4 20.46 -0.65 -5.59
C THR A 4 19.51 -0.80 -4.39
N ALA A 5 18.24 -1.10 -4.65
CA ALA A 5 17.27 -1.57 -3.67
C ALA A 5 16.21 -2.44 -4.33
N GLU A 6 15.57 -3.28 -3.54
CA GLU A 6 14.48 -4.14 -3.98
C GLU A 6 13.30 -4.04 -3.01
N LEU A 7 12.09 -4.13 -3.56
CA LEU A 7 10.85 -4.26 -2.81
C LEU A 7 10.10 -5.50 -3.29
N SER A 8 9.73 -6.35 -2.34
CA SER A 8 8.93 -7.54 -2.60
C SER A 8 7.48 -7.28 -2.24
N GLY A 9 6.57 -7.41 -3.20
CA GLY A 9 5.12 -7.36 -2.95
C GLY A 9 4.64 -8.43 -1.98
N THR A 10 5.26 -9.62 -2.01
CA THR A 10 4.97 -10.68 -1.04
C THR A 10 5.45 -10.32 0.36
N GLY A 11 6.59 -9.61 0.48
CA GLY A 11 7.10 -9.09 1.75
C GLY A 11 6.18 -8.02 2.35
N LEU A 12 5.77 -7.05 1.53
CA LEU A 12 4.80 -6.01 1.88
C LEU A 12 3.47 -6.64 2.34
N THR A 13 2.94 -7.59 1.57
CA THR A 13 1.69 -8.28 1.90
C THR A 13 1.82 -9.07 3.19
N ALA A 14 2.90 -9.82 3.38
CA ALA A 14 3.14 -10.56 4.63
C ALA A 14 3.27 -9.63 5.85
N SER A 15 3.91 -8.46 5.69
CA SER A 15 4.02 -7.48 6.78
C SER A 15 2.67 -6.89 7.16
N ILE A 16 1.84 -6.53 6.17
CA ILE A 16 0.46 -6.08 6.38
C ILE A 16 -0.36 -7.19 7.06
N ASP A 17 -0.27 -8.42 6.56
CA ASP A 17 -1.04 -9.55 7.10
C ASP A 17 -0.67 -9.87 8.55
N ARG A 18 0.61 -9.77 8.94
CA ARG A 18 1.03 -9.88 10.35
C ARG A 18 0.43 -8.79 11.22
N ALA A 19 0.39 -7.55 10.74
CA ALA A 19 -0.22 -6.43 11.46
C ALA A 19 -1.73 -6.60 11.64
N LEU A 20 -2.43 -7.03 10.60
CA LEU A 20 -3.85 -7.37 10.68
C LEU A 20 -4.08 -8.61 11.55
N GLY A 21 -3.18 -9.59 11.53
CA GLY A 21 -3.17 -10.75 12.41
C GLY A 21 -3.05 -10.35 13.89
N CYS A 22 -2.20 -9.38 14.19
CA CYS A 22 -2.08 -8.78 15.53
C CYS A 22 -3.41 -8.20 16.01
N LEU A 23 -4.11 -7.44 15.14
CA LEU A 23 -5.45 -6.93 15.44
C LEU A 23 -6.45 -8.07 15.64
N ARG A 24 -6.49 -9.08 14.75
CA ARG A 24 -7.40 -10.24 14.91
C ARG A 24 -7.19 -10.95 16.24
N HIS A 25 -5.94 -11.22 16.62
CA HIS A 25 -5.59 -11.87 17.86
C HIS A 25 -6.02 -11.07 19.11
N ASN A 26 -5.94 -9.75 19.02
CA ASN A 26 -6.24 -8.84 20.11
C ASN A 26 -7.66 -8.28 20.10
N PHE A 27 -8.52 -8.75 19.20
CA PHE A 27 -9.93 -8.38 19.20
C PHE A 27 -10.61 -8.88 20.48
N ARG A 28 -11.44 -8.05 21.10
CA ARG A 28 -12.19 -8.38 22.32
C ARG A 28 -13.68 -8.15 22.12
N THR A 29 -14.47 -8.99 22.77
CA THR A 29 -15.92 -8.80 22.92
C THR A 29 -16.24 -8.93 24.39
N VAL A 30 -16.84 -7.88 24.95
CA VAL A 30 -17.36 -7.83 26.32
C VAL A 30 -18.81 -7.33 26.27
N PRO A 31 -19.63 -7.52 27.31
CA PRO A 31 -21.00 -7.01 27.32
C PRO A 31 -21.05 -5.52 26.95
N GLY A 32 -21.74 -5.19 25.85
CA GLY A 32 -21.88 -3.82 25.36
C GLY A 32 -20.69 -3.25 24.57
N ALA A 33 -19.59 -3.99 24.36
CA ALA A 33 -18.46 -3.49 23.58
C ALA A 33 -17.73 -4.55 22.75
N ALA A 34 -17.28 -4.17 21.55
CA ALA A 34 -16.56 -5.03 20.64
C ALA A 34 -15.49 -4.25 19.86
N GLY A 35 -14.23 -4.67 19.95
CA GLY A 35 -13.12 -4.01 19.27
C GLY A 35 -11.80 -4.10 20.03
N TRP A 36 -11.10 -2.97 20.08
CA TRP A 36 -9.74 -2.84 20.62
C TRP A 36 -9.64 -1.66 21.56
N TYR A 37 -8.66 -1.70 22.45
CA TYR A 37 -8.21 -0.53 23.22
C TYR A 37 -6.87 -0.01 22.68
N HIS A 38 -6.39 1.14 23.19
CA HIS A 38 -5.15 1.72 22.67
C HIS A 38 -3.94 0.79 22.86
N TYR A 39 -3.88 0.07 23.99
CA TYR A 39 -3.01 -1.08 24.19
C TYR A 39 -3.82 -2.31 23.88
N LEU A 40 -3.36 -3.08 22.90
CA LEU A 40 -4.13 -4.17 22.30
C LEU A 40 -4.35 -5.36 23.25
N ASP A 41 -3.51 -5.49 24.26
CA ASP A 41 -3.65 -6.51 25.31
C ASP A 41 -4.72 -6.17 26.36
N ASP A 42 -5.22 -4.93 26.41
CA ASP A 42 -6.30 -4.54 27.34
C ASP A 42 -7.62 -5.22 26.94
N PRO A 43 -8.34 -5.84 27.90
CA PRO A 43 -9.56 -6.57 27.61
C PRO A 43 -10.76 -5.67 27.26
N SER A 44 -10.67 -4.36 27.48
CA SER A 44 -11.82 -3.44 27.46
C SER A 44 -11.78 -2.52 26.23
N PRO A 45 -12.55 -2.81 25.16
CA PRO A 45 -12.55 -2.01 23.94
C PRO A 45 -12.81 -0.51 24.18
N GLY A 46 -12.19 0.34 23.37
CA GLY A 46 -12.40 1.78 23.32
C GLY A 46 -12.83 2.23 21.93
N VAL A 47 -13.61 3.30 21.85
CA VAL A 47 -14.21 3.80 20.60
C VAL A 47 -13.15 4.11 19.55
N THR A 48 -12.20 5.00 19.85
CA THR A 48 -11.17 5.44 18.89
C THR A 48 -10.29 4.29 18.41
N ALA A 49 -9.77 3.48 19.34
CA ALA A 49 -8.96 2.32 18.98
C ALA A 49 -9.73 1.30 18.12
N SER A 50 -11.03 1.14 18.37
CA SER A 50 -11.89 0.26 17.58
C SER A 50 -12.10 0.77 16.15
N ALA A 51 -12.32 2.07 16.01
CA ALA A 51 -12.42 2.73 14.70
C ALA A 51 -11.09 2.67 13.93
N VAL A 52 -9.96 2.93 14.58
CA VAL A 52 -8.61 2.83 13.97
C VAL A 52 -8.29 1.38 13.56
N GLY A 53 -8.68 0.39 14.37
CA GLY A 53 -8.55 -1.03 14.02
C GLY A 53 -9.29 -1.37 12.74
N LEU A 54 -10.57 -1.02 12.62
CA LEU A 54 -11.33 -1.19 11.37
C LEU A 54 -10.74 -0.43 10.19
N PHE A 55 -10.25 0.79 10.43
CA PHE A 55 -9.60 1.60 9.42
C PHE A 55 -8.36 0.90 8.85
N CYS A 56 -7.54 0.24 9.67
CA CYS A 56 -6.38 -0.53 9.21
C CYS A 56 -6.76 -1.63 8.21
N PHE A 57 -7.80 -2.40 8.51
CA PHE A 57 -8.31 -3.43 7.59
C PHE A 57 -8.75 -2.80 6.26
N SER A 58 -9.51 -1.71 6.32
CA SER A 58 -10.00 -1.05 5.11
C SER A 58 -8.89 -0.48 4.25
N VAL A 59 -7.90 0.19 4.83
CA VAL A 59 -6.74 0.74 4.10
C VAL A 59 -5.90 -0.37 3.46
N ALA A 60 -5.81 -1.53 4.11
CA ALA A 60 -5.16 -2.72 3.56
C ALA A 60 -5.98 -3.41 2.45
N GLY A 61 -7.23 -2.99 2.19
CA GLY A 61 -8.14 -3.63 1.25
C GLY A 61 -8.69 -4.97 1.74
N VAL A 62 -8.69 -5.19 3.05
CA VAL A 62 -9.15 -6.43 3.69
C VAL A 62 -10.43 -6.16 4.48
N ARG A 63 -11.44 -7.02 4.33
CA ARG A 63 -12.63 -6.96 5.18
C ARG A 63 -12.37 -7.70 6.49
N PHE A 64 -12.62 -7.04 7.63
CA PHE A 64 -12.60 -7.71 8.92
C PHE A 64 -13.88 -8.52 9.15
N GLU A 65 -13.74 -9.71 9.71
CA GLU A 65 -14.83 -10.66 9.85
C GLU A 65 -15.88 -10.20 10.88
N ARG A 66 -15.42 -9.48 11.92
CA ARG A 66 -16.28 -8.93 12.99
C ARG A 66 -16.63 -7.46 12.78
N THR A 67 -16.55 -6.96 11.54
CA THR A 67 -16.97 -5.58 11.21
C THR A 67 -18.37 -5.23 11.75
N PRO A 68 -19.41 -6.08 11.62
CA PRO A 68 -20.74 -5.74 12.14
C PRO A 68 -20.76 -5.47 13.65
N ASP A 69 -19.99 -6.22 14.43
CA ASP A 69 -19.96 -6.07 15.89
C ASP A 69 -19.24 -4.79 16.31
N VAL A 70 -18.14 -4.47 15.64
CA VAL A 70 -17.43 -3.21 15.90
C VAL A 70 -18.30 -2.04 15.50
N VAL A 71 -18.96 -2.08 14.34
CA VAL A 71 -19.87 -1.02 13.93
C VAL A 71 -21.01 -0.89 14.94
N ALA A 72 -21.68 -1.98 15.33
CA ALA A 72 -22.74 -1.94 16.34
C ALA A 72 -22.27 -1.31 17.67
N TYR A 73 -21.05 -1.65 18.12
CA TYR A 73 -20.44 -0.99 19.27
C TYR A 73 -20.26 0.51 19.03
N LEU A 74 -19.61 0.93 17.94
CA LEU A 74 -19.41 2.35 17.64
C LEU A 74 -20.74 3.11 17.61
N LEU A 75 -21.79 2.55 16.99
CA LEU A 75 -23.13 3.14 16.95
C LEU A 75 -23.73 3.30 18.35
N SER A 76 -23.59 2.28 19.21
CA SER A 76 -24.08 2.34 20.60
C SER A 76 -23.41 3.40 21.45
N GLN A 77 -22.19 3.83 21.08
CA GLN A 77 -21.42 4.84 21.79
C GLN A 77 -21.62 6.25 21.24
N GLN A 78 -22.41 6.43 20.17
CA GLN A 78 -22.67 7.75 19.63
C GLN A 78 -23.56 8.55 20.59
N ARG A 79 -23.13 9.76 20.95
CA ARG A 79 -23.89 10.59 21.88
C ARG A 79 -25.22 11.02 21.25
N ALA A 80 -26.31 10.84 21.98
CA ALA A 80 -27.63 11.38 21.65
C ALA A 80 -27.96 12.47 22.67
N SER A 81 -28.08 13.70 22.21
CA SER A 81 -28.31 14.89 23.05
C SER A 81 -29.09 15.93 22.27
N GLU A 82 -29.70 16.90 22.96
CA GLU A 82 -30.36 18.06 22.33
C GLU A 82 -29.39 19.24 22.08
N ASP A 83 -28.20 19.19 22.66
CA ASP A 83 -27.17 20.24 22.56
C ASP A 83 -26.17 19.99 21.40
N SER A 84 -25.14 20.85 21.31
CA SER A 84 -24.07 20.76 20.31
C SER A 84 -23.17 19.52 20.43
N THR A 85 -23.36 18.68 21.46
CA THR A 85 -22.63 17.42 21.63
C THR A 85 -23.31 16.24 20.91
N ASN A 86 -24.49 16.46 20.32
CA ASN A 86 -25.25 15.43 19.61
C ASN A 86 -24.49 14.88 18.39
N GLY A 87 -24.37 13.55 18.30
CA GLY A 87 -23.76 12.88 17.14
C GLY A 87 -22.26 12.64 17.24
N GLY A 88 -21.57 13.24 18.21
CA GLY A 88 -20.14 13.01 18.43
C GLY A 88 -19.83 11.73 19.22
N TRP A 89 -18.55 11.35 19.22
CA TRP A 89 -18.01 10.25 20.03
C TRP A 89 -16.98 10.72 21.04
N SER A 90 -16.98 10.06 22.19
CA SER A 90 -16.06 10.30 23.30
C SER A 90 -15.02 9.18 23.42
N VAL A 91 -14.01 9.43 24.24
CA VAL A 91 -13.13 8.37 24.76
C VAL A 91 -13.46 8.13 26.23
N ARG A 92 -13.02 6.99 26.77
CA ARG A 92 -13.24 6.65 28.20
C ARG A 92 -12.80 7.79 29.13
N THR A 93 -11.69 8.44 28.81
CA THR A 93 -11.11 9.50 29.64
C THR A 93 -11.83 10.84 29.54
N THR A 94 -12.72 11.06 28.56
CA THR A 94 -13.52 12.29 28.46
C THR A 94 -14.91 12.13 29.06
N ASN A 95 -15.16 11.01 29.76
CA ASN A 95 -16.40 10.71 30.49
C ASN A 95 -17.69 11.05 29.71
N GLY A 96 -17.77 10.58 28.45
CA GLY A 96 -18.94 10.79 27.60
C GLY A 96 -18.97 12.13 26.87
N PHE A 97 -18.03 13.05 27.11
CA PHE A 97 -17.89 14.28 26.34
C PHE A 97 -17.24 14.00 24.97
N PRO A 98 -17.90 14.30 23.84
CA PRO A 98 -17.34 14.03 22.52
C PRO A 98 -16.15 14.90 22.17
N ILE A 99 -15.18 14.31 21.48
CA ILE A 99 -13.99 15.03 21.00
C ILE A 99 -13.78 14.83 19.50
N ALA A 100 -13.12 15.80 18.89
CA ALA A 100 -12.89 15.87 17.46
C ALA A 100 -12.08 14.68 16.93
N GLU A 101 -11.07 14.23 17.67
CA GLU A 101 -10.26 13.08 17.29
C GLU A 101 -11.07 11.77 17.24
N ALA A 102 -11.79 11.44 18.31
CA ALA A 102 -12.59 10.22 18.39
C ALA A 102 -13.68 10.21 17.31
N THR A 103 -14.39 11.33 17.16
CA THR A 103 -15.43 11.49 16.13
C THR A 103 -14.84 11.37 14.73
N SER A 104 -13.70 11.99 14.46
CA SER A 104 -13.02 11.89 13.16
C SER A 104 -12.64 10.45 12.82
N TRP A 105 -12.04 9.70 13.75
CA TRP A 105 -11.68 8.30 13.48
C TRP A 105 -12.90 7.43 13.24
N VAL A 106 -13.99 7.63 13.99
CA VAL A 106 -15.24 6.88 13.76
C VAL A 106 -15.84 7.22 12.40
N VAL A 107 -15.94 8.49 12.04
CA VAL A 107 -16.42 8.94 10.73
C VAL A 107 -15.58 8.32 9.62
N ARG A 108 -14.25 8.39 9.71
CA ARG A 108 -13.33 7.78 8.73
C ARG A 108 -13.48 6.27 8.61
N ALA A 109 -13.72 5.57 9.72
CA ALA A 109 -13.97 4.14 9.72
C ALA A 109 -15.31 3.80 9.08
N LEU A 110 -16.37 4.56 9.40
CA LEU A 110 -17.72 4.34 8.86
C LEU A 110 -17.82 4.72 7.37
N SER A 111 -17.07 5.71 6.89
CA SER A 111 -17.03 6.12 5.48
C SER A 111 -16.49 5.06 4.51
N ARG A 112 -15.95 3.93 5.01
CA ARG A 112 -15.36 2.91 4.16
C ARG A 112 -16.38 1.99 3.50
N PRO A 113 -16.04 1.38 2.34
CA PRO A 113 -16.89 0.37 1.73
C PRO A 113 -17.17 -0.79 2.71
N GLY A 114 -18.45 -1.15 2.84
CA GLY A 114 -18.90 -2.24 3.72
C GLY A 114 -19.21 -1.85 5.17
N THR A 115 -18.74 -0.69 5.65
CA THR A 115 -19.11 -0.13 6.97
C THR A 115 -20.22 0.92 6.85
N GLY A 116 -20.19 1.75 5.81
CA GLY A 116 -21.12 2.88 5.66
C GLY A 116 -22.59 2.46 5.53
N VAL A 117 -22.85 1.30 4.95
CA VAL A 117 -24.21 0.72 4.86
C VAL A 117 -24.78 0.41 6.24
N LEU A 118 -23.94 0.02 7.20
CA LEU A 118 -24.36 -0.37 8.54
C LEU A 118 -24.59 0.83 9.47
N GLY A 119 -24.00 1.99 9.16
CA GLY A 119 -23.98 3.15 10.05
C GLY A 119 -24.35 4.48 9.39
N GLY A 120 -25.09 4.46 8.28
CA GLY A 120 -25.31 5.65 7.43
C GLY A 120 -25.85 6.89 8.16
N GLU A 121 -26.86 6.73 9.02
CA GLU A 121 -27.41 7.85 9.80
C GLU A 121 -26.41 8.35 10.85
N ALA A 122 -25.75 7.44 11.55
CA ALA A 122 -24.73 7.80 12.53
C ALA A 122 -23.52 8.50 11.88
N LEU A 123 -23.11 8.06 10.68
CA LEU A 123 -22.08 8.72 9.88
C LEU A 123 -22.47 10.17 9.56
N ALA A 124 -23.71 10.39 9.11
CA ALA A 124 -24.21 11.73 8.81
C ALA A 124 -24.23 12.62 10.06
N ARG A 125 -24.72 12.10 11.20
CA ARG A 125 -24.71 12.82 12.49
C ARG A 125 -23.30 13.12 12.97
N GLY A 126 -22.36 12.19 12.77
CA GLY A 126 -20.95 12.37 13.09
C GLY A 126 -20.29 13.46 12.27
N ALA A 127 -20.50 13.44 10.96
CA ALA A 127 -20.00 14.47 10.05
C ALA A 127 -20.60 15.85 10.37
N GLU A 128 -21.90 15.90 10.70
CA GLU A 128 -22.54 17.15 11.13
C GLU A 128 -21.96 17.66 12.45
N TRP A 129 -21.69 16.78 13.42
CA TRP A 129 -21.02 17.16 14.66
C TRP A 129 -19.66 17.81 14.38
N LEU A 130 -18.85 17.23 13.47
CA LEU A 130 -17.57 17.83 13.09
C LEU A 130 -17.75 19.21 12.45
N ARG A 131 -18.75 19.34 11.56
CA ARG A 131 -19.05 20.59 10.86
C ARG A 131 -19.42 21.72 11.82
N VAL A 132 -20.30 21.46 12.80
CA VAL A 132 -20.78 22.49 13.76
C VAL A 132 -19.82 22.75 14.92
N ASN A 133 -18.85 21.86 15.16
CA ASN A 133 -17.80 22.04 16.18
C ASN A 133 -16.49 22.62 15.61
N GLN A 134 -16.53 23.18 14.39
CA GLN A 134 -15.44 23.99 13.85
C GLN A 134 -15.34 25.32 14.60
N ASN A 135 -14.12 25.76 14.91
CA ASN A 135 -13.90 27.06 15.53
C ASN A 135 -14.16 28.20 14.54
N VAL A 136 -14.32 29.42 15.09
CA VAL A 136 -14.53 30.65 14.31
C VAL A 136 -13.34 31.00 13.40
N ASP A 137 -12.15 30.49 13.70
CA ASP A 137 -10.96 30.63 12.86
C ASP A 137 -10.91 29.59 11.73
N PHE A 138 -11.92 28.72 11.63
CA PHE A 138 -12.04 27.61 10.69
C PHE A 138 -11.12 26.40 10.96
N GLY A 139 -10.41 26.37 12.07
CA GLY A 139 -9.69 25.17 12.52
C GLY A 139 -10.49 24.33 13.52
N TRP A 140 -9.88 23.23 13.99
CA TRP A 140 -10.38 22.45 15.12
C TRP A 140 -9.31 22.32 16.20
N GLY A 141 -9.74 22.45 17.45
CA GLY A 141 -9.07 21.86 18.60
C GLY A 141 -9.64 20.47 18.92
N SER A 142 -9.44 19.99 20.14
CA SER A 142 -10.02 18.72 20.58
C SER A 142 -11.54 18.78 20.79
N TYR A 143 -12.08 19.98 21.03
CA TYR A 143 -13.51 20.30 21.06
C TYR A 143 -13.71 21.79 20.73
N LEU A 144 -14.96 22.20 20.50
CA LEU A 144 -15.28 23.59 20.15
C LEU A 144 -14.79 24.56 21.23
N GLY A 145 -14.10 25.63 20.81
CA GLY A 145 -13.55 26.66 21.69
C GLY A 145 -12.11 26.40 22.15
N GLN A 146 -11.57 25.19 21.98
CA GLN A 146 -10.14 24.95 22.17
C GLN A 146 -9.32 25.52 21.01
N PRO A 147 -8.07 25.98 21.25
CA PRO A 147 -7.21 26.47 20.19
C PRO A 147 -7.07 25.47 19.04
N SER A 148 -7.22 25.97 17.82
CA SER A 148 -7.10 25.17 16.61
C SER A 148 -5.69 24.64 16.42
N ARG A 149 -5.57 23.37 16.03
CA ARG A 149 -4.29 22.66 15.85
C ARG A 149 -4.24 21.98 14.49
N VAL A 150 -3.05 21.90 13.90
CA VAL A 150 -2.86 21.33 12.56
C VAL A 150 -3.28 19.86 12.51
N PHE A 151 -2.91 19.06 13.51
CA PHE A 151 -3.29 17.64 13.55
C PHE A 151 -4.81 17.45 13.57
N HIS A 152 -5.50 18.17 14.45
CA HIS A 152 -6.96 18.11 14.56
C HIS A 152 -7.63 18.60 13.30
N THR A 153 -7.29 19.79 12.80
CA THR A 153 -7.88 20.35 11.58
C THR A 153 -7.72 19.39 10.40
N ALA A 154 -6.51 18.86 10.17
CA ALA A 154 -6.27 17.94 9.07
C ALA A 154 -6.99 16.58 9.23
N LEU A 155 -7.07 16.05 10.45
CA LEU A 155 -7.81 14.80 10.72
C LEU A 155 -9.32 14.96 10.49
N ASN A 156 -9.90 16.09 10.92
CA ASN A 156 -11.31 16.42 10.67
C ASN A 156 -11.59 16.63 9.18
N MET A 157 -10.68 17.30 8.46
CA MET A 157 -10.77 17.42 7.00
C MET A 157 -10.79 16.05 6.33
N LEU A 158 -9.88 15.14 6.71
CA LEU A 158 -9.85 13.78 6.16
C LEU A 158 -11.16 13.03 6.44
N ALA A 159 -11.75 13.21 7.63
CA ALA A 159 -13.03 12.61 7.98
C ALA A 159 -14.18 13.13 7.10
N LEU A 160 -14.31 14.45 6.97
CA LEU A 160 -15.35 15.10 6.17
C LEU A 160 -15.21 14.82 4.66
N GLN A 161 -13.98 14.79 4.15
CA GLN A 161 -13.68 14.37 2.77
C GLN A 161 -14.10 12.93 2.53
N GLU A 162 -13.74 12.02 3.44
CA GLU A 162 -14.06 10.59 3.32
C GLU A 162 -15.58 10.35 3.44
N SER A 163 -16.30 11.12 4.26
CA SER A 163 -17.77 11.03 4.37
C SER A 163 -18.53 11.73 3.25
N GLY A 164 -17.86 12.59 2.47
CA GLY A 164 -18.50 13.41 1.42
C GLY A 164 -19.43 14.50 1.97
N ALA A 165 -19.20 14.99 3.19
CA ALA A 165 -20.06 15.96 3.87
C ALA A 165 -19.27 17.22 4.32
N GLY A 166 -19.98 18.28 4.72
CA GLY A 166 -19.37 19.47 5.33
C GLY A 166 -18.50 20.30 4.39
N ALA A 167 -18.94 20.52 3.14
CA ALA A 167 -18.18 21.26 2.13
C ALA A 167 -17.81 22.70 2.56
N ASP A 168 -18.68 23.35 3.32
CA ASP A 168 -18.46 24.66 3.96
C ASP A 168 -17.33 24.61 4.99
N ALA A 169 -17.38 23.66 5.92
CA ALA A 169 -16.34 23.48 6.93
C ALA A 169 -15.00 23.11 6.29
N LEU A 170 -15.01 22.26 5.25
CA LEU A 170 -13.82 21.90 4.47
C LEU A 170 -13.17 23.11 3.80
N ALA A 171 -13.95 24.02 3.23
CA ALA A 171 -13.42 25.22 2.59
C ALA A 171 -12.72 26.15 3.60
N GLY A 172 -13.32 26.34 4.78
CA GLY A 172 -12.70 27.08 5.87
C GLY A 172 -11.41 26.43 6.37
N ALA A 173 -11.44 25.11 6.58
CA ALA A 173 -10.31 24.31 7.05
C ALA A 173 -9.12 24.35 6.09
N GLN A 174 -9.41 24.22 4.80
CA GLN A 174 -8.42 24.34 3.74
C GLN A 174 -7.73 25.70 3.82
N ARG A 175 -8.51 26.78 3.93
CA ARG A 175 -7.95 28.13 4.07
C ARG A 175 -7.09 28.24 5.32
N TRP A 176 -7.56 27.76 6.46
CA TRP A 176 -6.81 27.81 7.72
C TRP A 176 -5.47 27.07 7.62
N LEU A 177 -5.43 25.88 6.99
CA LEU A 177 -4.17 25.16 6.78
C LEU A 177 -3.25 25.89 5.79
N ILE A 178 -3.77 26.42 4.68
CA ILE A 178 -2.94 27.16 3.70
C ILE A 178 -2.34 28.41 4.35
N ASP A 179 -3.17 29.21 5.03
CA ASP A 179 -2.74 30.43 5.72
C ASP A 179 -1.80 30.11 6.90
N GLY A 180 -1.95 28.92 7.51
CA GLY A 180 -1.11 28.43 8.61
C GLY A 180 0.21 27.78 8.19
N GLN A 181 0.51 27.67 6.88
CA GLN A 181 1.80 27.16 6.41
C GLN A 181 2.94 28.10 6.83
N ASN A 182 4.10 27.53 7.18
CA ASN A 182 5.24 28.32 7.63
C ASN A 182 5.73 29.30 6.53
N ALA A 183 5.98 30.55 6.91
CA ALA A 183 6.36 31.59 5.93
C ALA A 183 7.73 31.36 5.26
N ARG A 184 8.61 30.54 5.86
CA ARG A 184 9.98 30.29 5.38
C ARG A 184 10.15 28.93 4.72
N THR A 185 9.24 27.99 4.98
CA THR A 185 9.35 26.60 4.53
C THR A 185 7.98 26.05 4.17
N PRO A 186 7.87 25.16 3.17
CA PRO A 186 6.60 24.60 2.73
C PRO A 186 6.12 23.50 3.70
N ALA A 187 5.95 23.83 4.98
CA ALA A 187 5.76 22.87 6.06
C ALA A 187 4.91 23.45 7.20
N TRP A 188 4.43 22.58 8.10
CA TRP A 188 3.54 22.93 9.20
C TRP A 188 4.09 22.50 10.57
N GLY A 189 3.89 23.34 11.57
CA GLY A 189 4.05 23.02 12.98
C GLY A 189 2.71 22.61 13.63
N PRO A 190 2.67 22.38 14.96
CA PRO A 190 1.43 22.04 15.68
C PRO A 190 0.35 23.12 15.59
N THR A 191 0.76 24.38 15.52
CA THR A 191 -0.10 25.56 15.37
C THR A 191 0.52 26.51 14.35
N PRO A 192 -0.26 27.43 13.75
CA PRO A 192 0.28 28.49 12.89
C PRO A 192 1.42 29.24 13.57
N GLY A 193 2.51 29.45 12.83
CA GLY A 193 3.72 30.13 13.33
C GLY A 193 4.67 29.28 14.18
N ALA A 194 4.28 28.07 14.59
CA ALA A 194 5.19 27.15 15.28
C ALA A 194 6.25 26.58 14.33
N GLU A 195 7.35 26.08 14.89
CA GLU A 195 8.38 25.40 14.12
C GLU A 195 7.82 24.15 13.42
N PRO A 196 8.10 23.94 12.13
CA PRO A 196 7.56 22.80 11.40
C PRO A 196 8.04 21.45 11.92
N THR A 197 7.17 20.45 11.79
CA THR A 197 7.43 19.06 12.19
C THR A 197 7.01 18.11 11.09
N MET A 198 7.60 16.92 11.03
CA MET A 198 7.20 15.89 10.07
C MET A 198 5.76 15.45 10.29
N LEU A 199 5.30 15.28 11.54
CA LEU A 199 3.92 14.84 11.84
C LEU A 199 2.89 15.79 11.21
N HIS A 200 2.97 17.07 11.58
CA HIS A 200 1.99 18.08 11.19
C HIS A 200 2.03 18.36 9.69
N THR A 201 3.24 18.40 9.11
CA THR A 201 3.42 18.54 7.67
C THR A 201 2.83 17.35 6.91
N SER A 202 3.02 16.13 7.40
CA SER A 202 2.50 14.92 6.74
C SER A 202 0.98 14.87 6.73
N ILE A 203 0.33 15.13 7.87
CA ILE A 203 -1.13 15.07 7.96
C ILE A 203 -1.79 16.24 7.21
N ALA A 204 -1.20 17.45 7.26
CA ALA A 204 -1.68 18.59 6.48
C ALA A 204 -1.55 18.35 4.98
N LEU A 205 -0.41 17.85 4.51
CA LEU A 205 -0.21 17.49 3.10
C LEU A 205 -1.21 16.42 2.66
N LEU A 206 -1.41 15.37 3.45
CA LEU A 206 -2.36 14.30 3.14
C LEU A 206 -3.81 14.80 3.05
N ALA A 207 -4.21 15.73 3.91
CA ALA A 207 -5.54 16.33 3.87
C ALA A 207 -5.71 17.26 2.66
N LEU A 208 -4.76 18.17 2.44
CA LEU A 208 -4.83 19.14 1.37
C LEU A 208 -4.69 18.51 -0.02
N SER A 209 -3.87 17.47 -0.19
CA SER A 209 -3.68 16.81 -1.48
C SER A 209 -4.94 16.10 -1.99
N ARG A 210 -5.89 15.79 -1.10
CA ARG A 210 -7.19 15.19 -1.45
C ARG A 210 -8.25 16.21 -1.83
N THR A 211 -7.99 17.50 -1.62
CA THR A 211 -8.89 18.57 -2.04
C THR A 211 -8.39 19.14 -3.38
N PRO A 212 -9.14 18.98 -4.48
CA PRO A 212 -8.76 19.55 -5.76
C PRO A 212 -8.53 21.07 -5.66
N GLY A 213 -7.36 21.52 -6.13
CA GLY A 213 -7.01 22.94 -6.15
C GLY A 213 -6.59 23.53 -4.80
N ALA A 214 -6.51 22.75 -3.72
CA ALA A 214 -6.09 23.28 -2.41
C ALA A 214 -4.61 23.69 -2.38
N LEU A 215 -3.73 22.91 -2.98
CA LEU A 215 -2.32 23.25 -3.15
C LEU A 215 -1.95 23.23 -4.62
N SER A 216 -1.05 24.12 -5.02
CA SER A 216 -0.41 24.05 -6.34
C SER A 216 0.45 22.78 -6.42
N ALA A 217 0.61 22.23 -7.63
CA ALA A 217 1.51 21.08 -7.85
C ALA A 217 2.94 21.37 -7.39
N ASN A 218 3.40 22.62 -7.51
CA ASN A 218 4.72 23.04 -7.04
C ASN A 218 4.80 23.03 -5.51
N THR A 219 3.81 23.59 -4.80
CA THR A 219 3.79 23.61 -3.33
C THR A 219 3.70 22.19 -2.77
N MET A 220 2.88 21.33 -3.37
CA MET A 220 2.82 19.91 -2.98
C MET A 220 4.17 19.22 -3.16
N ARG A 221 4.85 19.45 -4.29
CA ARG A 221 6.18 18.88 -4.56
C ARG A 221 7.19 19.34 -3.53
N GLN A 222 7.29 20.65 -3.30
CA GLN A 222 8.23 21.22 -2.32
C GLN A 222 7.97 20.71 -0.90
N THR A 223 6.70 20.56 -0.50
CA THR A 223 6.33 19.98 0.80
C THR A 223 6.74 18.51 0.89
N ALA A 224 6.47 17.72 -0.16
CA ALA A 224 6.80 16.30 -0.18
C ALA A 224 8.32 16.06 -0.24
N GLU A 225 9.08 16.90 -0.94
CA GLU A 225 10.55 16.91 -0.92
C GLU A 225 11.09 17.28 0.46
N TRP A 226 10.53 18.29 1.13
CA TRP A 226 10.89 18.65 2.51
C TRP A 226 10.72 17.49 3.49
N LEU A 227 9.64 16.71 3.34
CA LEU A 227 9.41 15.48 4.10
C LEU A 227 10.43 14.40 3.73
N LEU A 228 10.65 14.16 2.44
CA LEU A 228 11.57 13.13 1.96
C LEU A 228 13.01 13.38 2.42
N GLU A 229 13.46 14.63 2.45
CA GLU A 229 14.76 15.04 2.99
C GLU A 229 14.94 14.62 4.46
N ARG A 230 13.87 14.70 5.27
CA ARG A 230 13.88 14.47 6.72
C ARG A 230 13.56 13.05 7.16
N ILE A 231 12.91 12.25 6.32
CA ILE A 231 12.72 10.83 6.62
C ILE A 231 14.09 10.18 6.80
N GLU A 232 14.26 9.37 7.84
CA GLU A 232 15.46 8.56 8.06
C GLU A 232 15.02 7.08 8.09
N PRO A 233 15.43 6.26 7.10
CA PRO A 233 15.08 4.84 7.09
C PRO A 233 15.42 4.14 8.41
N GLY A 234 14.42 3.50 9.02
CA GLY A 234 14.56 2.81 10.31
C GLY A 234 14.32 3.70 11.54
N ILE A 235 14.22 5.01 11.37
CA ILE A 235 13.83 5.94 12.43
C ILE A 235 12.40 6.41 12.17
N HIS A 236 11.45 5.82 12.89
CA HIS A 236 10.02 6.05 12.65
C HIS A 236 9.45 7.28 13.35
N VAL A 237 10.22 7.86 14.28
CA VAL A 237 9.81 9.02 15.07
C VAL A 237 10.74 10.20 14.87
N GLU A 238 10.15 11.39 14.87
CA GLU A 238 10.90 12.62 14.89
C GLU A 238 11.35 12.90 16.34
N ARG A 239 12.66 13.00 16.58
CA ARG A 239 13.17 13.13 17.97
C ARG A 239 12.70 14.40 18.66
N SER A 240 12.49 15.48 17.90
CA SER A 240 12.00 16.77 18.40
C SER A 240 10.51 16.75 18.76
N THR A 241 9.73 15.79 18.24
CA THR A 241 8.32 15.62 18.58
C THR A 241 7.91 14.16 18.45
N THR A 242 7.66 13.52 19.60
CA THR A 242 7.29 12.10 19.66
C THR A 242 5.85 11.90 20.12
N VAL A 243 5.26 12.95 20.68
CA VAL A 243 3.94 12.98 21.30
C VAL A 243 3.25 14.25 20.84
N GLU A 244 1.98 14.12 20.46
CA GLU A 244 1.08 15.25 20.24
C GLU A 244 0.30 15.50 21.54
N GLU A 245 0.39 16.72 22.06
CA GLU A 245 -0.19 17.10 23.35
C GLU A 245 -1.31 18.13 23.17
N TYR A 246 -2.43 17.91 23.85
CA TYR A 246 -3.60 18.79 23.76
C TYR A 246 -4.57 18.59 24.91
N ASP A 247 -5.35 19.62 25.17
CA ASP A 247 -6.33 19.65 26.23
C ASP A 247 -7.62 18.94 25.84
N VAL A 248 -8.07 18.04 26.71
CA VAL A 248 -9.34 17.34 26.56
C VAL A 248 -10.22 17.58 27.80
N PRO A 249 -11.54 17.65 27.62
CA PRO A 249 -12.44 17.92 28.71
C PRO A 249 -12.71 16.64 29.51
N TYR A 250 -12.90 16.80 30.80
CA TYR A 250 -13.35 15.80 31.74
C TYR A 250 -14.57 16.35 32.47
N ALA A 251 -15.73 15.76 32.22
CA ALA A 251 -16.95 16.11 32.93
C ALA A 251 -17.05 15.24 34.20
N ASP A 252 -17.13 15.87 35.38
CA ASP A 252 -17.44 15.23 36.66
C ASP A 252 -18.60 15.97 37.34
N GLY A 253 -19.82 15.44 37.19
CA GLY A 253 -21.04 16.15 37.56
C GLY A 253 -21.18 17.47 36.82
N ASP A 254 -21.27 18.57 37.57
CA ASP A 254 -21.38 19.94 37.03
C ASP A 254 -20.02 20.60 36.73
N ILE A 255 -18.90 19.93 37.03
CA ILE A 255 -17.55 20.47 36.84
C ILE A 255 -16.99 19.98 35.50
N GLN A 256 -16.64 20.92 34.62
CA GLN A 256 -15.84 20.64 33.42
C GLN A 256 -14.38 20.93 33.72
N ALA A 257 -13.63 19.89 34.10
CA ALA A 257 -12.18 19.95 34.23
C ALA A 257 -11.50 19.74 32.87
N VAL A 258 -10.24 20.12 32.76
CA VAL A 258 -9.40 19.90 31.57
C VAL A 258 -8.14 19.17 31.99
N PHE A 259 -7.74 18.17 31.22
CA PHE A 259 -6.44 17.52 31.38
C PHE A 259 -5.71 17.44 30.05
N GLN A 260 -4.37 17.41 30.13
CA GLN A 260 -3.52 17.29 28.95
C GLN A 260 -3.44 15.82 28.52
N ASN A 261 -3.93 15.53 27.32
CA ASN A 261 -3.75 14.24 26.67
C ASN A 261 -2.41 14.22 25.91
N SER A 262 -1.86 13.02 25.74
CA SER A 262 -0.59 12.77 25.06
C SER A 262 -0.75 11.60 24.09
N LEU A 263 -0.65 11.88 22.80
CA LEU A 263 -0.76 10.88 21.74
C LEU A 263 0.60 10.62 21.08
N PRO A 264 1.22 9.44 21.29
CA PRO A 264 2.44 9.08 20.57
C PRO A 264 2.17 8.96 19.08
N HIS A 265 3.11 9.41 18.25
CA HIS A 265 2.94 9.41 16.80
C HIS A 265 4.20 8.96 16.05
N PHE A 266 3.99 8.45 14.84
CA PHE A 266 5.03 7.93 13.96
C PHE A 266 5.11 8.78 12.70
N ALA A 267 5.92 9.83 12.77
CA ALA A 267 6.03 10.81 11.71
C ALA A 267 6.60 10.20 10.42
N GLY A 268 7.53 9.23 10.51
CA GLY A 268 8.16 8.60 9.34
C GLY A 268 7.17 7.86 8.43
N PRO A 269 6.44 6.84 8.95
CA PRO A 269 5.41 6.13 8.19
C PRO A 269 4.31 7.05 7.66
N LEU A 270 3.87 8.05 8.45
CA LEU A 270 2.86 8.99 8.00
C LEU A 270 3.36 9.89 6.86
N ALA A 271 4.61 10.35 6.94
CA ALA A 271 5.27 11.11 5.87
C ALA A 271 5.35 10.29 4.58
N LEU A 272 5.70 9.02 4.69
CA LEU A 272 5.74 8.11 3.54
C LEU A 272 4.34 7.94 2.91
N SER A 273 3.29 7.75 3.71
CA SER A 273 1.90 7.75 3.21
C SER A 273 1.53 9.05 2.51
N ALA A 274 1.89 10.20 3.10
CA ALA A 274 1.59 11.51 2.52
C ALA A 274 2.29 11.70 1.16
N ILE A 275 3.61 11.49 1.09
CA ILE A 275 4.41 11.61 -0.14
C ILE A 275 3.81 10.72 -1.25
N LEU A 276 3.60 9.44 -0.96
CA LEU A 276 3.10 8.48 -1.95
C LEU A 276 1.67 8.80 -2.42
N SER A 277 0.84 9.37 -1.55
CA SER A 277 -0.54 9.73 -1.89
C SER A 277 -0.67 10.96 -2.79
N THR A 278 0.32 11.86 -2.79
CA THR A 278 0.27 13.10 -3.60
C THR A 278 0.52 12.86 -5.08
N GLY A 279 1.26 11.80 -5.43
CA GLY A 279 1.67 11.50 -6.81
C GLY A 279 2.61 12.53 -7.45
N VAL A 280 3.09 13.55 -6.72
CA VAL A 280 3.98 14.58 -7.27
C VAL A 280 5.46 14.22 -7.14
N VAL A 281 5.82 13.40 -6.16
CA VAL A 281 7.17 12.86 -5.98
C VAL A 281 7.25 11.49 -6.62
N ASP A 282 8.34 11.25 -7.34
CA ASP A 282 8.62 9.94 -7.94
C ASP A 282 8.76 8.88 -6.82
N PRO A 283 7.91 7.84 -6.78
CA PRO A 283 8.00 6.78 -5.78
C PRO A 283 9.22 5.86 -6.00
N LEU A 284 9.87 5.91 -7.16
CA LEU A 284 11.06 5.10 -7.52
C LEU A 284 12.36 5.75 -7.06
N GLN A 285 12.38 6.16 -5.79
CA GLN A 285 13.57 6.71 -5.14
C GLN A 285 14.14 5.72 -4.13
N GLN A 286 15.47 5.66 -4.07
CA GLN A 286 16.19 4.78 -3.16
C GLN A 286 15.72 4.96 -1.71
N LYS A 287 15.58 6.22 -1.27
CA LYS A 287 15.16 6.55 0.10
C LYS A 287 13.73 6.07 0.42
N VAL A 288 12.83 6.04 -0.56
CA VAL A 288 11.49 5.47 -0.42
C VAL A 288 11.58 3.96 -0.23
N PHE A 289 12.37 3.27 -1.06
CA PHE A 289 12.58 1.82 -0.95
C PHE A 289 13.21 1.44 0.40
N ASP A 290 14.26 2.14 0.80
CA ASP A 290 14.95 1.92 2.07
C ASP A 290 14.01 2.13 3.26
N SER A 291 13.16 3.16 3.21
CA SER A 291 12.18 3.45 4.27
C SER A 291 11.11 2.35 4.37
N VAL A 292 10.60 1.86 3.24
CA VAL A 292 9.62 0.76 3.20
C VAL A 292 10.24 -0.53 3.72
N ASN A 293 11.46 -0.87 3.29
CA ASN A 293 12.19 -2.04 3.79
C ASN A 293 12.44 -1.93 5.29
N ALA A 294 12.90 -0.78 5.76
CA ALA A 294 13.14 -0.57 7.19
C ALA A 294 11.85 -0.70 8.02
N ILE A 295 10.69 -0.27 7.51
CA ILE A 295 9.39 -0.54 8.17
C ILE A 295 9.17 -2.05 8.30
N MET A 296 9.39 -2.83 7.24
CA MET A 296 9.21 -4.28 7.28
C MET A 296 10.21 -4.97 8.22
N ASP A 297 11.48 -4.54 8.21
CA ASP A 297 12.58 -5.12 8.99
C ASP A 297 12.47 -4.84 10.49
N THR A 298 11.85 -3.72 10.85
CA THR A 298 11.63 -3.31 12.25
C THR A 298 10.29 -3.81 12.82
N GLN A 299 9.50 -4.55 12.04
CA GLN A 299 8.26 -5.14 12.54
C GLN A 299 8.60 -6.27 13.51
N LEU A 300 8.02 -6.23 14.71
CA LEU A 300 8.21 -7.25 15.74
C LEU A 300 7.48 -8.55 15.36
N GLU A 301 7.89 -9.67 15.98
CA GLU A 301 7.32 -11.01 15.74
C GLU A 301 5.79 -11.02 15.91
N GLY A 302 5.28 -10.27 16.89
CA GLY A 302 3.84 -10.11 17.14
C GLY A 302 3.10 -9.24 16.12
N GLY A 303 3.72 -8.86 14.99
CA GLY A 303 3.11 -8.11 13.89
C GLY A 303 2.91 -6.61 14.15
N HIS A 304 3.43 -6.07 15.25
CA HIS A 304 3.33 -4.65 15.61
C HIS A 304 4.70 -3.98 15.61
N TRP A 305 4.71 -2.66 15.80
CA TRP A 305 5.93 -1.86 15.97
C TRP A 305 6.00 -1.32 17.39
N GLU A 306 7.21 -1.02 17.85
CA GLU A 306 7.45 -0.49 19.18
C GLU A 306 6.87 0.91 19.34
N LEU A 307 6.13 1.13 20.42
CA LEU A 307 5.61 2.45 20.77
C LEU A 307 6.68 3.27 21.51
N PRO A 308 7.05 4.46 21.02
CA PRO A 308 8.09 5.28 21.64
C PRO A 308 7.78 5.54 23.12
N ARG A 309 8.79 5.36 23.99
CA ARG A 309 8.71 5.66 25.43
C ARG A 309 7.59 4.92 26.16
N SER A 310 7.11 3.80 25.62
CA SER A 310 6.11 2.93 26.23
C SER A 310 6.70 1.54 26.45
N PRO A 311 6.20 0.74 27.42
CA PRO A 311 6.53 -0.69 27.47
C PRO A 311 6.31 -1.35 26.09
N MET A 312 7.03 -2.45 25.83
CA MET A 312 6.90 -3.29 24.61
C MET A 312 5.53 -3.97 24.50
N ARG A 313 4.45 -3.18 24.51
CA ARG A 313 3.07 -3.60 24.42
C ARG A 313 2.55 -3.24 23.04
N PRO A 314 1.80 -4.14 22.39
CA PRO A 314 1.19 -3.85 21.11
C PRO A 314 0.19 -2.70 21.25
N SER A 315 0.28 -1.72 20.37
CA SER A 315 -0.58 -0.54 20.38
C SER A 315 -1.18 -0.27 19.01
N VAL A 316 -2.45 0.11 18.98
CA VAL A 316 -3.13 0.48 17.73
C VAL A 316 -2.47 1.71 17.07
N TRP A 317 -1.91 2.60 17.89
CA TRP A 317 -1.21 3.81 17.43
C TRP A 317 0.10 3.50 16.70
N ALA A 318 0.69 2.33 16.97
CA ALA A 318 1.86 1.80 16.28
C ALA A 318 1.51 0.89 15.10
N LEU A 319 0.22 0.67 14.80
CA LEU A 319 -0.18 -0.15 13.66
C LEU A 319 -0.66 0.70 12.49
N TRP A 320 -1.56 1.65 12.73
CA TRP A 320 -2.21 2.37 11.63
C TRP A 320 -1.26 3.17 10.73
N PRO A 321 -0.21 3.87 11.21
CA PRO A 321 0.67 4.63 10.32
C PRO A 321 1.47 3.70 9.41
N PHE A 322 1.92 2.57 9.95
CA PHE A 322 2.72 1.58 9.25
C PHE A 322 1.90 0.79 8.23
N VAL A 323 0.70 0.33 8.60
CA VAL A 323 -0.23 -0.31 7.67
C VAL A 323 -0.61 0.64 6.53
N SER A 324 -0.80 1.92 6.84
CA SER A 324 -1.07 2.94 5.82
C SER A 324 0.12 3.13 4.89
N ALA A 325 1.34 3.23 5.43
CA ALA A 325 2.57 3.41 4.65
C ALA A 325 2.82 2.22 3.70
N LEU A 326 2.73 0.99 4.22
CA LEU A 326 2.91 -0.23 3.44
C LEU A 326 1.83 -0.38 2.37
N SER A 327 0.58 -0.05 2.69
CA SER A 327 -0.53 -0.09 1.73
C SER A 327 -0.37 0.97 0.63
N SER A 328 0.07 2.18 0.98
CA SER A 328 0.41 3.23 0.02
C SER A 328 1.57 2.81 -0.89
N ALA A 329 2.63 2.23 -0.34
CA ALA A 329 3.80 1.77 -1.11
C ALA A 329 3.42 0.65 -2.08
N ARG A 330 2.62 -0.32 -1.61
CA ARG A 330 2.10 -1.39 -2.45
C ARG A 330 1.31 -0.84 -3.65
N SER A 331 0.42 0.12 -3.42
CA SER A 331 -0.41 0.70 -4.49
C SER A 331 0.36 1.63 -5.43
N ALA A 332 1.37 2.36 -4.93
CA ALA A 332 2.12 3.33 -5.72
C ALA A 332 3.26 2.72 -6.54
N ILE A 333 3.90 1.66 -6.03
CA ILE A 333 5.12 1.09 -6.64
C ILE A 333 4.83 -0.21 -7.39
N LEU A 334 3.88 -1.03 -6.92
CA LEU A 334 3.66 -2.38 -7.43
C LEU A 334 2.39 -2.47 -8.27
N SER A 335 2.49 -3.14 -9.41
CA SER A 335 1.34 -3.41 -10.29
C SER A 335 0.45 -4.54 -9.78
N THR A 336 1.00 -5.47 -9.00
CA THR A 336 0.28 -6.60 -8.40
C THR A 336 0.85 -6.94 -7.02
N PRO A 337 0.08 -7.60 -6.13
CA PRO A 337 0.58 -7.99 -4.80
C PRO A 337 1.79 -8.93 -4.82
N ARG A 338 2.00 -9.67 -5.92
CA ARG A 338 3.16 -10.59 -6.08
C ARG A 338 4.30 -9.97 -6.89
N ALA A 339 4.16 -8.72 -7.34
CA ALA A 339 5.22 -8.08 -8.10
C ALA A 339 6.45 -7.83 -7.22
N LYS A 340 7.63 -7.86 -7.85
CA LYS A 340 8.89 -7.39 -7.28
C LYS A 340 9.33 -6.15 -8.03
N ALA A 341 9.73 -5.12 -7.31
CA ALA A 341 10.34 -3.93 -7.89
C ALA A 341 11.82 -3.93 -7.54
N ALA A 342 12.68 -3.86 -8.55
CA ALA A 342 14.13 -3.73 -8.39
C ALA A 342 14.57 -2.38 -8.94
N LEU A 343 15.03 -1.50 -8.06
CA LEU A 343 15.53 -0.17 -8.43
C LEU A 343 16.92 -0.31 -9.05
N LEU A 344 17.09 0.18 -10.28
CA LEU A 344 18.38 0.17 -10.96
C LEU A 344 19.16 1.45 -10.70
N PHE A 345 18.47 2.58 -10.78
CA PHE A 345 18.91 3.93 -10.43
C PHE A 345 17.67 4.80 -10.18
N PRO A 346 17.79 5.98 -9.53
CA PRO A 346 16.65 6.83 -9.22
C PRO A 346 15.77 7.09 -10.46
N GLY A 347 14.47 6.84 -10.34
CA GLY A 347 13.48 6.97 -11.42
C GLY A 347 13.41 5.82 -12.42
N CYS A 348 14.21 4.75 -12.24
CA CYS A 348 14.15 3.57 -13.09
C CYS A 348 14.16 2.28 -12.25
N ALA A 349 13.03 1.58 -12.24
CA ALA A 349 12.90 0.27 -11.63
C ALA A 349 12.35 -0.75 -12.62
N ILE A 350 12.79 -2.00 -12.49
CA ILE A 350 12.16 -3.14 -13.15
C ILE A 350 11.09 -3.67 -12.20
N VAL A 351 9.83 -3.59 -12.63
CA VAL A 351 8.71 -4.24 -11.93
C VAL A 351 8.39 -5.54 -12.63
N GLN A 352 8.73 -6.67 -11.99
CA GLN A 352 8.43 -8.01 -12.49
C GLN A 352 7.18 -8.53 -11.78
N SER A 353 6.10 -8.79 -12.52
CA SER A 353 5.01 -9.60 -12.00
C SER A 353 5.36 -11.09 -12.14
N GLU A 354 5.05 -11.89 -11.11
CA GLU A 354 5.30 -13.34 -11.15
C GLU A 354 4.60 -14.02 -12.33
N ASP A 355 3.43 -13.53 -12.74
CA ASP A 355 2.69 -14.07 -13.90
C ASP A 355 3.47 -13.87 -15.21
N VAL A 356 4.11 -12.71 -15.39
CA VAL A 356 4.94 -12.43 -16.58
C VAL A 356 6.24 -13.23 -16.50
N ALA A 357 6.86 -13.35 -15.32
CA ALA A 357 8.06 -14.15 -15.14
C ALA A 357 7.80 -15.64 -15.41
N GLN A 358 6.66 -16.18 -14.96
CA GLN A 358 6.27 -17.57 -15.22
C GLN A 358 5.93 -17.80 -16.70
N ASP A 359 5.21 -16.88 -17.35
CA ASP A 359 4.92 -16.98 -18.79
C ASP A 359 6.20 -16.87 -19.63
N LEU A 360 7.11 -15.94 -19.31
CA LEU A 360 8.40 -15.83 -19.98
C LEU A 360 9.24 -17.09 -19.78
N THR A 361 9.30 -17.61 -18.55
CA THR A 361 10.04 -18.84 -18.22
C THR A 361 9.45 -20.04 -18.97
N ARG A 362 8.12 -20.15 -19.03
CA ARG A 362 7.42 -21.19 -19.78
C ARG A 362 7.71 -21.09 -21.27
N ARG A 363 7.66 -19.88 -21.85
CA ARG A 363 7.98 -19.63 -23.27
C ARG A 363 9.44 -19.93 -23.58
N LEU A 364 10.37 -19.55 -22.72
CA LEU A 364 11.79 -19.83 -22.87
C LEU A 364 12.09 -21.33 -22.72
N LEU A 365 11.44 -22.04 -21.80
CA LEU A 365 11.55 -23.50 -21.67
C LEU A 365 10.98 -24.22 -22.90
N ILE A 366 9.84 -23.76 -23.44
CA ILE A 366 9.26 -24.29 -24.69
C ILE A 366 10.20 -24.02 -25.87
N GLN A 367 10.74 -22.80 -25.98
CA GLN A 367 11.70 -22.46 -27.03
C GLN A 367 12.98 -23.28 -26.91
N ASN A 368 13.57 -23.42 -25.73
CA ASN A 368 14.76 -24.25 -25.53
C ASN A 368 14.48 -25.72 -25.82
N ALA A 369 13.35 -26.26 -25.37
CA ALA A 369 12.96 -27.64 -25.70
C ALA A 369 12.76 -27.84 -27.21
N LEU A 370 12.18 -26.85 -27.92
CA LEU A 370 12.04 -26.87 -29.37
C LEU A 370 13.42 -26.79 -30.05
N PHE A 371 14.29 -25.89 -29.61
CA PHE A 371 15.64 -25.73 -30.15
C PHE A 371 16.50 -26.96 -29.90
N ASP A 372 16.41 -27.58 -28.73
CA ASP A 372 17.12 -28.82 -28.41
C ASP A 372 16.55 -30.02 -29.17
N TRP A 373 15.23 -30.08 -29.38
CA TRP A 373 14.60 -31.08 -30.24
C TRP A 373 15.04 -30.93 -31.70
N ILE A 374 15.04 -29.70 -32.23
CA ILE A 374 15.55 -29.41 -33.57
C ILE A 374 17.03 -29.77 -33.63
N ARG A 375 17.85 -29.33 -32.67
CA ARG A 375 19.30 -29.54 -32.62
C ARG A 375 19.66 -31.02 -32.53
N GLY A 376 18.91 -31.82 -31.79
CA GLY A 376 19.06 -33.28 -31.70
C GLY A 376 18.57 -34.04 -32.93
N ARG A 377 17.68 -33.44 -33.74
CA ARG A 377 17.12 -34.07 -34.95
C ARG A 377 17.56 -33.41 -36.26
N LYS A 378 18.54 -32.49 -36.24
CA LYS A 378 19.04 -31.78 -37.44
C LYS A 378 19.40 -32.73 -38.58
N VAL A 379 20.04 -33.85 -38.27
CA VAL A 379 20.42 -34.86 -39.25
C VAL A 379 19.19 -35.58 -39.82
N VAL A 380 18.22 -35.92 -38.97
CA VAL A 380 16.99 -36.59 -39.39
C VAL A 380 16.11 -35.67 -40.24
N LEU A 381 15.97 -34.40 -39.86
CA LEU A 381 15.25 -33.39 -40.63
C LEU A 381 15.92 -33.11 -41.98
N ALA A 382 17.25 -32.99 -42.02
CA ALA A 382 18.00 -32.84 -43.26
C ALA A 382 17.82 -34.06 -44.18
N LEU A 383 17.89 -35.28 -43.62
CA LEU A 383 17.64 -36.51 -44.38
C LEU A 383 16.21 -36.60 -44.89
N TRP A 384 15.21 -36.21 -44.10
CA TRP A 384 13.81 -36.13 -44.53
C TRP A 384 13.61 -35.11 -45.65
N LEU A 385 14.26 -33.96 -45.57
CA LEU A 385 14.13 -32.91 -46.57
C LEU A 385 14.81 -33.30 -47.88
N VAL A 386 16.01 -33.90 -47.79
CA VAL A 386 16.68 -34.53 -48.94
C VAL A 386 15.78 -35.61 -49.53
N ALA A 387 15.26 -36.53 -48.72
CA ALA A 387 14.38 -37.61 -49.19
C ALA A 387 13.11 -37.05 -49.86
N ALA A 388 12.48 -36.03 -49.27
CA ALA A 388 11.28 -35.39 -49.81
C ALA A 388 11.54 -34.69 -51.13
N VAL A 389 12.70 -34.01 -51.28
CA VAL A 389 13.09 -33.39 -52.55
C VAL A 389 13.46 -34.45 -53.58
N THR A 390 14.24 -35.47 -53.21
CA THR A 390 14.69 -36.51 -54.13
C THR A 390 13.56 -37.44 -54.55
N THR A 391 12.52 -37.66 -53.74
CA THR A 391 11.38 -38.51 -54.14
C THR A 391 10.20 -37.69 -54.66
N GLY A 392 9.87 -36.58 -54.03
CA GLY A 392 8.71 -35.75 -54.38
C GLY A 392 8.84 -35.08 -55.74
N VAL A 393 10.03 -34.52 -56.06
CA VAL A 393 10.25 -33.85 -57.36
C VAL A 393 10.16 -34.86 -58.52
N PRO A 394 10.84 -36.02 -58.50
CA PRO A 394 10.70 -37.00 -59.57
C PRO A 394 9.31 -37.62 -59.68
N VAL A 395 8.61 -37.88 -58.57
CA VAL A 395 7.22 -38.39 -58.59
C VAL A 395 6.27 -37.36 -59.21
N ALA A 396 6.40 -36.07 -58.85
CA ALA A 396 5.60 -35.00 -59.44
C ALA A 396 5.87 -34.84 -60.94
N LEU A 397 7.13 -34.95 -61.37
CA LEU A 397 7.50 -34.90 -62.78
C LEU A 397 7.00 -36.11 -63.58
N LEU A 398 6.95 -37.29 -62.96
CA LEU A 398 6.44 -38.52 -63.56
C LEU A 398 4.90 -38.48 -63.70
N LEU A 399 4.19 -37.98 -62.69
CA LEU A 399 2.75 -37.75 -62.73
C LEU A 399 2.35 -36.67 -63.74
N ALA A 400 3.21 -35.67 -63.98
CA ALA A 400 3.00 -34.65 -65.00
C ALA A 400 3.31 -35.12 -66.44
N GLY A 401 3.66 -36.40 -66.63
CA GLY A 401 3.97 -36.99 -67.95
C GLY A 401 5.24 -36.47 -68.60
N LYS A 402 6.09 -35.73 -67.86
CA LYS A 402 7.32 -35.11 -68.37
C LYS A 402 8.58 -35.94 -68.11
N PHE A 403 8.43 -37.13 -67.52
CA PHE A 403 9.53 -37.98 -67.07
C PHE A 403 9.22 -39.46 -67.35
N SER A 404 10.11 -40.17 -68.05
CA SER A 404 9.89 -41.60 -68.33
C SER A 404 10.30 -42.48 -67.14
N VAL A 405 9.70 -43.66 -67.02
CA VAL A 405 10.03 -44.64 -65.96
C VAL A 405 11.51 -45.06 -66.01
N LYS A 406 12.12 -45.09 -67.19
CA LYS A 406 13.56 -45.37 -67.34
C LYS A 406 14.43 -44.25 -66.75
N ASP A 407 14.03 -43.00 -66.93
CA ASP A 407 14.76 -41.83 -66.42
C ASP A 407 14.61 -41.70 -64.89
N PHE A 408 13.47 -42.11 -64.35
CA PHE A 408 13.25 -42.18 -62.90
C PHE A 408 14.17 -43.21 -62.22
N LEU A 409 14.32 -44.40 -62.81
CA LEU A 409 15.17 -45.46 -62.27
C LEU A 409 16.65 -45.07 -62.28
N THR A 410 17.14 -44.40 -63.33
CA THR A 410 18.54 -43.96 -63.42
C THR A 410 18.82 -42.69 -62.60
N ALA A 411 17.90 -41.73 -62.55
CA ALA A 411 18.12 -40.48 -61.82
C ALA A 411 17.93 -40.58 -60.30
N LEU A 412 17.16 -41.55 -59.81
CA LEU A 412 16.85 -41.68 -58.37
C LEU A 412 17.52 -42.90 -57.73
N ILE A 413 17.37 -44.09 -58.31
CA ILE A 413 17.83 -45.33 -57.65
C ILE A 413 19.36 -45.44 -57.73
N PHE A 414 19.96 -45.07 -58.85
CA PHE A 414 21.42 -45.17 -59.03
C PHE A 414 22.21 -44.24 -58.09
N PRO A 415 21.86 -42.95 -57.91
CA PRO A 415 22.54 -42.08 -56.95
C PRO A 415 22.31 -42.49 -55.50
N VAL A 416 21.11 -43.00 -55.16
CA VAL A 416 20.82 -43.51 -53.81
C VAL A 416 21.66 -44.74 -53.50
N LEU A 417 21.79 -45.68 -54.45
CA LEU A 417 22.66 -46.85 -54.29
C LEU A 417 24.14 -46.48 -54.16
N LEU A 418 24.62 -45.51 -54.95
CA LEU A 418 25.99 -44.99 -54.83
C LEU A 418 26.22 -44.30 -53.47
N MET A 419 25.26 -43.50 -52.99
CA MET A 419 25.35 -42.84 -51.70
C MET A 419 25.36 -43.85 -50.54
N VAL A 420 24.51 -44.90 -50.61
CA VAL A 420 24.50 -45.99 -49.63
C VAL A 420 25.83 -46.75 -49.65
N PHE A 421 26.37 -47.04 -50.84
CA PHE A 421 27.67 -47.69 -50.98
C PHE A 421 28.79 -46.85 -50.36
N GLN A 422 28.79 -45.54 -50.61
CA GLN A 422 29.79 -44.61 -50.08
C GLN A 422 29.73 -44.50 -48.54
N VAL A 423 28.53 -44.43 -47.95
CA VAL A 423 28.36 -44.44 -46.48
C VAL A 423 28.83 -45.76 -45.85
N ILE A 424 28.60 -46.90 -46.50
CA ILE A 424 29.10 -48.21 -46.03
C ILE A 424 30.63 -48.27 -46.12
N TRP A 425 31.20 -47.73 -47.20
CA TRP A 425 32.65 -47.68 -47.41
C TRP A 425 33.35 -46.80 -46.37
N ASP A 426 32.85 -45.58 -46.14
CA ASP A 426 33.43 -44.64 -45.18
C ASP A 426 33.36 -45.16 -43.74
N ARG A 427 32.28 -45.88 -43.37
CA ARG A 427 32.17 -46.54 -42.06
C ARG A 427 33.15 -47.70 -41.89
N ARG A 428 33.50 -48.42 -42.97
CA ARG A 428 34.54 -49.47 -42.95
C ARG A 428 35.93 -48.86 -42.84
N ALA A 429 36.22 -47.78 -43.57
CA ALA A 429 37.47 -47.06 -43.48
C ALA A 429 37.70 -46.43 -42.09
N ALA A 430 36.67 -45.82 -41.50
CA ALA A 430 36.73 -45.27 -40.14
C ALA A 430 36.95 -46.33 -39.05
N ARG A 431 36.43 -47.56 -39.23
CA ARG A 431 36.69 -48.69 -38.31
C ARG A 431 38.10 -49.26 -38.46
N ALA A 432 38.69 -49.19 -39.66
CA ALA A 432 40.07 -49.64 -39.89
C ALA A 432 41.13 -48.63 -39.36
N GLY A 433 40.78 -47.35 -39.22
CA GLY A 433 41.65 -46.32 -38.64
C GLY A 433 41.61 -46.19 -37.12
N ALA A 434 40.69 -46.89 -36.43
CA ALA A 434 40.53 -46.84 -34.97
C ALA A 434 41.17 -48.03 -34.23
N SER A 435 41.91 -48.89 -34.94
CA SER A 435 42.63 -50.06 -34.41
C SER A 435 44.15 -49.93 -34.59
N GLY A 436 44.68 -48.72 -34.41
CA GLY A 436 46.11 -48.45 -34.23
C GLY A 436 46.42 -48.21 -32.75
#